data_AF-A0A1V5Z5C6-F1
#
_entry.id   AF-A0A1V5Z5C6-F1
#
_cell.length_a   1.000
_cell.length_b   1.000
_cell.length_c   1.000
_cell.angle_alpha   90.00
_cell.angle_beta   90.00
_cell.angle_gamma   90.00
#
_symmetry.space_group_name_H-M   'P 1'
#
loop_
_entity.id
_entity.type
_entity.pdbx_description
1 polymer ?
#
loop_
_entity_poly.entity_id
_entity_poly.type
_entity_poly.pdbx_seq_one_letter_code
_entity_poly.pdbx_strand_id
1 'polypeptide(L)'
;MIRIHHPFWHGSEMTLSVNGKPDVQMSHPFVGNGYNCEAVEVMRCIRSGRKESTLMPLDESLAIMETMDAFRLEWGLRYPTE
;
A
#
# COMPACT_ATOMS: atom_id res chain seq x y z
N MET A 1 3.62 15.40 22.53
CA MET A 1 2.83 15.72 21.33
C MET A 1 3.50 15.08 20.13
N ILE A 2 2.74 14.43 19.26
CA ILE A 2 3.22 13.94 17.96
C ILE A 2 2.65 14.88 16.90
N ARG A 3 3.49 15.42 16.04
CA ARG A 3 3.09 16.26 14.90
C ARG A 3 3.60 15.64 13.62
N ILE A 4 2.68 15.21 12.76
CA ILE A 4 2.96 14.83 11.37
C ILE A 4 2.88 16.12 10.55
N HIS A 5 3.93 16.44 9.81
CA HIS A 5 3.96 17.67 9.00
C HIS A 5 3.13 17.49 7.72
N HIS A 6 2.70 18.61 7.12
CA HIS A 6 1.92 18.59 5.88
C HIS A 6 2.80 18.19 4.67
N PRO A 7 2.27 17.43 3.69
CA PRO A 7 0.97 16.77 3.68
C PRO A 7 0.95 15.47 4.49
N PHE A 8 -0.01 15.30 5.41
CA PHE A 8 -0.01 14.15 6.31
C PHE A 8 -0.26 12.81 5.60
N TRP A 9 -0.95 12.81 4.44
CA TRP A 9 -1.19 11.61 3.61
C TRP A 9 0.04 11.17 2.79
N HIS A 10 1.09 11.99 2.79
CA HIS A 10 2.39 11.70 2.19
C HIS A 10 3.48 12.28 3.11
N GLY A 11 3.35 12.00 4.41
CA GLY A 11 4.18 12.59 5.45
C GLY A 11 5.56 11.97 5.46
N SER A 12 6.58 12.72 5.05
CA SER A 12 7.99 12.32 5.17
C SER A 12 8.66 12.93 6.41
N GLU A 13 7.97 13.79 7.16
CA GLU A 13 8.53 14.54 8.29
C GLU A 13 7.61 14.44 9.50
N MET A 14 8.20 14.22 10.68
CA MET A 14 7.48 14.16 11.96
C MET A 14 8.28 14.82 13.09
N THR A 15 7.59 15.46 14.04
CA THR A 15 8.19 15.96 15.29
C THR A 15 7.54 15.28 16.51
N LEU A 16 8.38 14.80 17.43
CA LEU A 16 7.99 14.29 18.74
C LEU A 16 8.44 15.27 19.83
N SER A 17 7.48 15.83 20.57
CA SER A 17 7.72 16.70 21.73
C SER A 17 7.39 15.95 23.02
N VAL A 18 8.36 15.83 23.93
CA VAL A 18 8.21 15.18 25.25
C VAL A 18 8.57 16.17 26.35
N ASN A 19 7.73 16.29 27.38
CA ASN A 19 7.95 17.24 28.47
C ASN A 19 9.34 17.08 29.10
N GLY A 20 10.04 18.21 29.26
CA GLY A 20 11.39 18.24 29.82
C GLY A 20 12.47 17.68 28.89
N LYS A 21 12.15 17.36 27.63
CA LYS A 21 13.11 16.94 26.61
C LYS A 21 13.05 17.87 25.39
N PRO A 22 14.16 18.03 24.66
CA PRO A 22 14.13 18.69 23.36
C PRO A 22 13.22 17.96 22.38
N ASP A 23 12.65 18.70 21.44
CA ASP A 23 11.91 18.15 20.32
C ASP A 23 12.81 17.27 19.45
N VAL A 24 12.27 16.13 19.01
CA VAL A 24 12.94 15.22 18.07
C VAL A 24 12.26 15.31 16.72
N GLN A 25 12.98 15.79 15.71
CA GLN A 25 12.53 15.76 14.32
C GLN A 25 13.07 14.52 13.61
N MET A 26 12.19 13.88 12.83
CA MET A 26 12.48 12.68 12.06
C MET A 26 12.10 12.91 10.61
N SER A 27 13.04 12.60 9.70
CA SER A 27 12.84 12.62 8.25
C SER A 27 12.89 11.20 7.70
N HIS A 28 11.85 10.80 6.98
CA HIS A 28 11.68 9.52 6.30
C HIS A 28 11.17 9.78 4.86
N PRO A 29 12.06 10.18 3.94
CA PRO A 29 11.67 10.41 2.55
C PRO A 29 11.22 9.11 1.89
N PHE A 30 10.18 9.19 1.06
CA PHE A 30 9.73 8.07 0.24
C PHE A 30 10.71 7.82 -0.90
N VAL A 31 10.88 6.55 -1.26
CA VAL A 31 11.58 6.16 -2.48
C VAL A 31 10.55 5.97 -3.58
N GLY A 32 10.76 6.60 -4.74
CA GLY A 32 9.89 6.43 -5.90
C GLY A 32 8.57 7.20 -5.80
N ASN A 33 7.54 6.69 -6.46
CA ASN A 33 6.26 7.38 -6.69
C ASN A 33 5.06 6.64 -6.07
N GLY A 34 5.30 5.68 -5.17
CA GLY A 34 4.26 4.84 -4.56
C GLY A 34 4.06 3.48 -5.25
N TYR A 35 4.45 3.34 -6.52
CA TYR A 35 4.40 2.07 -7.27
C TYR A 35 5.74 1.31 -7.29
N ASN A 36 6.78 1.88 -6.70
CA ASN A 36 8.11 1.28 -6.70
C ASN A 36 8.13 -0.07 -5.97
N CYS A 37 7.34 -0.25 -4.91
CA CYS A 37 7.31 -1.50 -4.14
C CYS A 37 6.80 -2.68 -4.98
N GLU A 38 5.66 -2.52 -5.66
CA GLU A 38 5.10 -3.53 -6.56
C GLU A 38 6.01 -3.79 -7.76
N ALA A 39 6.60 -2.74 -8.35
CA ALA A 39 7.53 -2.89 -9.46
C ALA A 39 8.79 -3.69 -9.06
N VAL A 40 9.32 -3.43 -7.86
CA VAL A 40 10.45 -4.19 -7.29
C VAL A 40 10.08 -5.66 -7.10
N GLU A 41 8.88 -5.96 -6.61
CA GLU A 41 8.42 -7.33 -6.40
C GLU A 41 8.22 -8.09 -7.72
N VAL A 42 7.60 -7.47 -8.72
CA VAL A 42 7.43 -8.05 -10.06
C VAL A 42 8.79 -8.36 -10.66
N MET A 43 9.72 -7.40 -10.60
CA MET A 43 11.07 -7.60 -11.11
C MET A 43 11.84 -8.69 -10.34
N ARG A 44 11.61 -8.84 -9.02
CA ARG A 44 12.15 -9.95 -8.22
C ARG A 44 11.61 -11.29 -8.72
N CYS A 45 10.31 -11.41 -8.94
CA CYS A 45 9.67 -12.63 -9.44
C CYS A 45 10.24 -13.05 -10.79
N ILE A 46 10.26 -12.12 -11.75
CA ILE A 46 10.78 -12.35 -13.10
C ILE A 46 12.24 -12.83 -13.04
N ARG A 47 13.11 -12.14 -12.30
CA ARG A 47 14.53 -12.54 -12.16
C ARG A 47 14.71 -13.91 -11.52
N SER A 48 13.80 -14.30 -10.64
CA SER A 48 13.80 -15.62 -10.00
C SER A 48 13.09 -16.72 -10.81
N GLY A 49 12.61 -16.41 -12.03
CA GLY A 49 11.86 -17.37 -12.85
C GLY A 49 10.49 -17.76 -12.28
N ARG A 50 9.97 -16.99 -11.32
CA ARG A 50 8.63 -17.22 -10.76
C ARG A 50 7.57 -16.63 -11.68
N LYS A 51 6.42 -17.30 -11.73
CA LYS A 51 5.23 -16.86 -12.47
C LYS A 51 4.28 -16.01 -11.65
N GLU A 52 4.47 -15.97 -10.33
CA GLU A 52 3.65 -15.22 -9.39
C GLU A 52 4.46 -14.75 -8.17
N SER A 53 3.89 -13.83 -7.41
CA SER A 53 4.45 -13.30 -6.17
C SER A 53 4.09 -14.20 -5.00
N THR A 54 5.05 -14.42 -4.10
CA THR A 54 4.78 -15.12 -2.83
C THR A 54 4.09 -14.21 -1.80
N LEU A 55 4.11 -12.89 -2.02
CA LEU A 55 3.46 -11.89 -1.16
C LEU A 55 2.02 -11.59 -1.63
N MET A 56 1.76 -11.77 -2.93
CA MET A 56 0.45 -11.61 -3.56
C MET A 56 0.30 -12.73 -4.61
N PRO A 57 -0.04 -13.95 -4.19
CA PRO A 57 -0.22 -15.05 -5.12
C PRO A 57 -1.53 -14.89 -5.89
N LEU A 58 -1.70 -15.70 -6.95
CA LEU A 58 -2.86 -15.58 -7.84
C LEU A 58 -4.18 -15.97 -7.14
N ASP A 59 -4.13 -16.89 -6.18
CA ASP A 59 -5.28 -17.31 -5.39
C ASP A 59 -5.84 -16.17 -4.52
N GLU A 60 -4.99 -15.36 -3.90
CA GLU A 60 -5.40 -14.16 -3.16
C GLU A 60 -6.09 -13.15 -4.08
N SER A 61 -5.57 -12.96 -5.29
CA SER A 61 -6.22 -12.09 -6.29
C SER A 61 -7.61 -12.58 -6.65
N LEU A 62 -7.77 -13.91 -6.84
CA LEU A 62 -9.09 -14.52 -7.10
C LEU A 62 -10.03 -14.36 -5.90
N ALA A 63 -9.56 -14.60 -4.68
CA ALA A 63 -10.36 -14.46 -3.47
C ALA A 63 -10.88 -13.03 -3.26
N ILE A 64 -10.05 -12.03 -3.56
CA ILE A 64 -10.45 -10.62 -3.53
C ILE A 64 -11.54 -10.35 -4.58
N MET A 65 -11.36 -10.84 -5.80
CA MET A 65 -12.35 -10.67 -6.88
C MET A 65 -13.68 -11.36 -6.54
N GLU A 66 -13.65 -12.58 -6.01
CA GLU A 66 -14.84 -13.30 -5.54
C GLU A 66 -15.56 -12.54 -4.43
N THR A 67 -14.81 -11.93 -3.50
CA THR A 67 -15.38 -11.08 -2.44
C THR A 67 -16.05 -9.83 -3.01
N MET A 68 -15.42 -9.18 -3.97
CA MET A 68 -16.01 -8.03 -4.67
C MET A 68 -17.29 -8.43 -5.41
N ASP A 69 -17.29 -9.58 -6.06
CA ASP A 69 -18.46 -10.12 -6.79
C ASP A 69 -19.63 -10.42 -5.84
N ALA A 70 -19.34 -10.96 -4.65
CA ALA A 70 -20.35 -11.18 -3.62
C ALA A 70 -21.04 -9.87 -3.19
N PHE A 71 -20.26 -8.78 -3.00
CA PHE A 71 -20.85 -7.47 -2.71
C PHE A 71 -21.67 -6.94 -3.88
N ARG A 72 -21.16 -7.05 -5.12
CA ARG A 72 -21.86 -6.67 -6.36
C ARG A 72 -23.21 -7.36 -6.51
N LEU A 73 -23.31 -8.62 -6.11
CA LEU A 73 -24.56 -9.36 -6.12
C LEU A 73 -25.58 -8.78 -5.13
N GLU A 74 -25.16 -8.38 -3.93
CA GLU A 74 -26.06 -7.94 -2.85
C GLU A 74 -26.81 -6.65 -3.20
N TRP A 75 -26.13 -5.65 -3.75
CA TRP A 75 -26.72 -4.37 -4.18
C TRP A 75 -27.09 -4.30 -5.68
N GLY A 76 -26.99 -5.42 -6.40
CA GLY A 76 -27.45 -5.54 -7.79
C GLY A 76 -26.61 -4.80 -8.84
N LEU A 77 -25.33 -4.51 -8.56
CA LEU A 77 -24.43 -3.85 -9.49
C LEU A 77 -23.95 -4.81 -10.58
N ARG A 78 -24.32 -4.55 -11.84
CA ARG A 78 -23.85 -5.29 -13.03
C ARG A 78 -23.17 -4.37 -14.03
N TYR A 79 -22.06 -4.82 -14.59
CA TYR A 79 -21.37 -4.07 -15.64
C TYR A 79 -21.99 -4.36 -17.02
N PRO A 80 -21.92 -3.43 -18.00
CA PRO A 80 -22.50 -3.64 -19.32
C PRO A 80 -21.93 -4.83 -20.13
N THR A 81 -20.76 -5.34 -19.73
CA THR A 81 -20.01 -6.39 -20.44
C THR A 81 -20.07 -7.75 -19.75
N GLU A 82 -20.83 -7.88 -18.66
CA GLU A 82 -21.11 -9.17 -18.00
C GLU A 82 -22.30 -9.91 -18.65
#